data_AF-A0A6C0J2E9-F1
#
_entry.id   AF-A0A6C0J2E9-F1
#
_cell.length_a   1.000
_cell.length_b   1.000
_cell.length_c   1.000
_cell.angle_alpha   90.00
_cell.angle_beta   90.00
_cell.angle_gamma   90.00
#
_symmetry.space_group_name_H-M   'P 1'
#
loop_
_entity.id
_entity.type
_entity.pdbx_description
1 polymer ?
#
loop_
_entity_poly.entity_id
_entity_poly.type
_entity_poly.pdbx_seq_one_letter_code
_entity_poly.pdbx_strand_id
1 'polypeptide(L)' 'MEDINICYKGTFYNITKEPYESTEEAYKRLWFIIKNYNNYPNYKELVSMSIINNNKNKGMDYII' A
#
# COMPACT_ATOMS: atom_id res chain seq x y z
N MET A 1 12.38 7.51 -6.98
CA MET A 1 11.30 6.50 -7.05
C MET A 1 10.08 7.19 -7.60
N GLU A 2 9.24 6.47 -8.34
CA GLU A 2 8.07 7.01 -9.02
C GLU A 2 6.86 7.00 -8.08
N ASP A 3 6.09 8.07 -8.08
CA ASP A 3 4.82 8.16 -7.34
C ASP A 3 3.68 7.64 -8.20
N ILE A 4 2.70 7.00 -7.54
CA ILE A 4 1.45 6.62 -8.17
C ILE A 4 0.28 7.31 -7.48
N ASN A 5 -0.76 7.59 -8.25
CA ASN A 5 -1.95 8.29 -7.78
C ASN A 5 -3.24 7.60 -8.22
N ILE A 6 -4.22 7.58 -7.31
CA ILE A 6 -5.60 7.14 -7.58
C ILE A 6 -6.53 8.28 -7.17
N CYS A 7 -7.49 8.61 -8.05
CA CYS A 7 -8.65 9.40 -7.67
C CYS A 7 -9.79 8.44 -7.31
N TYR A 8 -10.26 8.50 -6.07
CA TYR A 8 -11.36 7.67 -5.58
C TYR A 8 -12.35 8.52 -4.79
N LYS A 9 -13.62 8.49 -5.20
CA LYS A 9 -14.72 9.28 -4.59
C LYS A 9 -14.41 10.79 -4.48
N GLY A 10 -13.73 11.35 -5.49
CA GLY A 10 -13.38 12.77 -5.51
C GLY A 10 -12.18 13.16 -4.63
N THR A 11 -11.49 12.19 -4.03
CA THR A 11 -10.25 12.41 -3.27
C THR A 11 -9.07 11.79 -4.01
N PHE A 12 -7.96 12.52 -4.09
CA PHE A 12 -6.70 12.03 -4.62
C PHE A 12 -5.88 11.39 -3.50
N TYR A 13 -5.41 10.18 -3.76
CA TYR A 13 -4.50 9.44 -2.89
C TYR A 13 -3.23 9.15 -3.66
N ASN A 14 -2.08 9.29 -3.00
CA ASN A 14 -0.78 9.02 -3.60
C ASN A 14 0.13 8.27 -2.64
N ILE A 15 0.99 7.43 -3.20
CA ILE A 15 2.11 6.80 -2.51
C ILE A 15 3.32 6.75 -3.44
N THR A 16 4.50 6.76 -2.84
CA THR A 16 5.75 6.46 -3.54
C THR A 16 5.91 4.95 -3.65
N LYS A 17 6.36 4.47 -4.81
CA LYS A 17 6.68 3.05 -5.02
C LYS A 17 7.83 2.60 -4.13
N GLU A 18 7.72 1.39 -3.60
CA GLU A 18 8.81 0.72 -2.89
C GLU A 18 9.90 0.21 -3.87
N PRO A 19 11.13 -0.06 -3.41
CA PRO A 19 12.14 -0.69 -4.26
C PRO A 19 11.63 -2.05 -4.75
N TYR A 20 11.86 -2.36 -6.03
CA TYR A 20 11.45 -3.64 -6.65
C TYR A 20 9.93 -3.89 -6.61
N GLU A 21 9.13 -2.85 -6.40
CA GLU A 21 7.68 -2.88 -6.52
C GLU A 21 7.26 -2.52 -7.94
N SER A 22 6.48 -3.39 -8.58
CA SER A 22 5.91 -3.09 -9.89
C SER A 22 4.84 -1.99 -9.78
N THR A 23 4.52 -1.32 -10.89
CA THR A 23 3.44 -0.32 -10.89
C THR A 23 2.10 -0.95 -10.48
N GLU A 24 1.83 -2.19 -10.90
CA GLU A 24 0.62 -2.92 -10.52
C GLU A 24 0.58 -3.22 -9.02
N GLU A 25 1.70 -3.67 -8.44
CA GLU A 25 1.82 -3.93 -7.00
C GLU A 25 1.62 -2.67 -6.17
N ALA A 26 2.18 -1.55 -6.63
CA ALA A 26 1.97 -0.26 -5.99
C ALA A 26 0.50 0.14 -6.03
N TYR A 27 -0.21 -0.03 -7.16
CA TYR A 27 -1.65 0.26 -7.23
C TYR A 27 -2.46 -0.65 -6.29
N LYS A 28 -2.10 -1.94 -6.19
CA LYS A 28 -2.71 -2.87 -5.21
C LYS A 28 -2.46 -2.42 -3.76
N ARG A 29 -1.25 -1.94 -3.45
CA ARG A 29 -0.89 -1.40 -2.13
C ARG A 29 -1.64 -0.11 -1.80
N LEU A 30 -1.71 0.83 -2.75
CA LEU A 30 -2.47 2.07 -2.60
C LEU A 30 -3.94 1.77 -2.35
N TRP A 31 -4.51 0.81 -3.08
CA TRP A 31 -5.87 0.37 -2.86
C TRP A 31 -6.08 -0.25 -1.47
N PHE A 32 -5.16 -1.08 -0.99
CA PHE A 32 -5.19 -1.62 0.36
C PHE A 32 -5.21 -0.51 1.41
N ILE A 33 -4.37 0.51 1.26
CA ILE A 33 -4.32 1.68 2.16
C ILE A 33 -5.66 2.42 2.16
N ILE A 34 -6.20 2.77 0.99
CA ILE A 34 -7.49 3.48 0.88
C ILE A 34 -8.61 2.72 1.57
N LYS A 35 -8.67 1.40 1.38
CA LYS A 35 -9.73 0.55 1.94
C LYS A 35 -9.64 0.35 3.46
N ASN A 36 -8.46 0.53 4.04
CA ASN A 36 -8.21 0.30 5.46
C ASN A 36 -7.88 1.58 6.25
N TYR A 37 -7.93 2.75 5.62
CA TYR A 37 -7.52 4.01 6.24
C TYR A 37 -8.20 4.29 7.60
N ASN A 38 -9.49 3.97 7.72
CA ASN A 38 -10.25 4.18 8.97
C ASN A 38 -10.11 3.04 9.99
N ASN A 39 -9.50 1.92 9.60
CA ASN A 39 -9.35 0.73 10.46
C ASN A 39 -8.05 0.74 11.25
N TYR A 40 -7.11 1.62 10.89
CA TYR A 40 -5.80 1.72 11.53
C TYR A 40 -5.67 3.06 12.24
N PRO A 41 -5.37 3.08 13.54
CA PRO A 41 -5.17 4.33 14.28
C PRO A 41 -3.87 5.05 13.89
N ASN A 42 -2.92 4.32 13.29
CA ASN A 42 -1.62 4.82 12.89
C ASN A 42 -1.37 4.59 11.39
N TYR A 43 -1.13 5.67 10.65
CA TYR A 43 -0.84 5.60 9.23
C TYR A 43 0.46 4.85 8.89
N LYS A 44 1.50 4.97 9.72
CA LYS A 44 2.76 4.23 9.49
C LYS A 44 2.56 2.73 9.61
N GLU A 45 1.76 2.30 10.58
CA GLU A 45 1.38 0.90 10.75
C GLU A 45 0.61 0.39 9.52
N LEU A 46 -0.37 1.15 9.04
CA LEU A 46 -1.11 0.83 7.82
C LEU A 46 -0.17 0.68 6.60
N VAL A 47 0.79 1.59 6.43
CA VAL A 47 1.78 1.52 5.36
C VAL A 47 2.62 0.24 5.49
N SER A 48 3.15 -0.06 6.69
CA SER A 48 3.90 -1.29 6.94
C SER A 48 3.08 -2.54 6.62
N MET A 49 1.82 -2.59 7.06
CA MET A 49 0.92 -3.70 6.78
C MET A 49 0.61 -3.85 5.29
N SER A 50 0.50 -2.75 4.56
CA SER A 50 0.27 -2.76 3.10
C SER A 50 1.46 -3.36 2.34
N ILE A 51 2.69 -3.10 2.80
CA ILE A 51 3.93 -3.67 2.23
C ILE A 51 4.01 -5.16 2.55
N ILE A 52 3.76 -5.55 3.81
CA ILE A 52 3.70 -6.95 4.25
C ILE A 52 2.69 -7.73 3.40
N ASN A 53 1.50 -7.17 3.16
CA ASN A 53 0.46 -7.79 2.34
C ASN A 53 0.93 -8.05 0.91
N ASN A 54 1.62 -7.10 0.28
CA ASN A 54 2.20 -7.30 -1.06
C ASN A 54 3.28 -8.38 -1.06
N ASN A 55 4.16 -8.38 -0.06
CA ASN A 55 5.27 -9.32 0.02
C ASN A 55 4.83 -10.75 0.37
N LYS A 56 3.73 -10.93 1.12
CA LYS A 56 3.09 -12.24 1.32
C LYS A 56 2.69 -12.90 0.00
N ASN A 57 2.21 -12.12 -0.98
CA ASN A 57 1.90 -12.63 -2.32
C ASN A 57 3.14 -13.08 -3.10
N LYS A 58 4.34 -12.70 -2.63
CA LYS A 58 5.64 -13.13 -3.17
C LYS A 58 6.23 -14.32 -2.39
N GLY A 59 5.48 -14.90 -1.45
CA GLY A 59 5.92 -16.03 -0.63
C GLY A 59 6.75 -15.65 0.59
N MET A 60 6.71 -14.38 1.03
CA MET A 60 7.38 -13.95 2.26
C MET A 60 6.47 -14.12 3.48
N ASP A 61 6.99 -14.77 4.52
CA ASP A 61 6.34 -14.88 5.82
C ASP A 61 6.93 -13.88 6.83
N TYR A 62 6.06 -13.26 7.60
CA TYR A 62 6.40 -12.26 8.61
C TYR A 62 5.91 -12.74 9.97
N ILE A 63 6.79 -12.74 10.96
CA ILE A 63 6.43 -12.92 12.37
C ILE A 63 6.16 -11.52 12.92
N ILE A 64 4.89 -11.24 13.25
CA ILE A 64 4.40 -9.94 13.70
C ILE A 64 4.09 -10.02 15.19
#